data_AF-A0A1H8CFA7-F1
#
_entry.id   AF-A0A1H8CFA7-F1
#
_cell.length_a   1.000
_cell.length_b   1.000
_cell.length_c   1.000
_cell.angle_alpha   90.00
_cell.angle_beta   90.00
_cell.angle_gamma   90.00
#
_symmetry.space_group_name_H-M   'P 1'
#
loop_
_entity.id
_entity.type
_entity.pdbx_description
1 polymer ?
#
loop_
_entity_poly.entity_id
_entity_poly.type
_entity_poly.pdbx_seq_one_letter_code
_entity_poly.pdbx_strand_id
1 'polypeptide(L)' 'MTIQQYNPPHPGVLIKRTYIDPFDDISGNQIAKRLGVAVSTFNRMINGVSDISPEMAIRLSKVLGRSPESWLLMQDHYDL' A
#
# COMPACT_ATOMS: atom_id res chain seq x y z
N MET A 1 -14.14 10.19 -28.66
CA MET A 1 -13.72 9.08 -27.77
C MET A 1 -12.89 9.70 -26.68
N THR A 2 -13.43 9.84 -25.48
CA THR A 2 -12.71 10.41 -24.34
C THR A 2 -11.70 9.35 -23.90
N ILE A 3 -10.41 9.61 -24.10
CA ILE A 3 -9.35 8.78 -23.51
C ILE A 3 -9.51 8.96 -22.01
N GLN A 4 -10.09 7.96 -21.32
CA GLN A 4 -10.02 7.89 -19.87
C GLN A 4 -8.54 7.79 -19.55
N GLN A 5 -7.99 8.85 -18.96
CA GLN A 5 -6.63 8.88 -18.45
C GLN A 5 -6.59 7.88 -17.29
N TYR A 6 -6.14 6.66 -17.55
CA TYR A 6 -5.94 5.63 -16.55
C TYR A 6 -4.77 6.09 -15.69
N ASN A 7 -5.06 6.76 -14.58
CA ASN A 7 -4.07 7.15 -13.58
C ASN A 7 -4.36 6.37 -12.30
N PRO A 8 -4.03 5.07 -12.26
CA PRO A 8 -4.27 4.25 -11.08
C PRO A 8 -3.51 4.87 -9.89
N PRO A 9 -4.10 4.91 -8.69
CA PRO A 9 -3.44 5.50 -7.52
C PRO A 9 -2.31 4.58 -7.03
N HIS A 10 -1.21 5.16 -6.56
CA HIS A 10 -0.14 4.41 -5.90
C HIS A 10 -0.72 3.50 -4.81
N PRO A 11 -0.41 2.20 -4.80
CA PRO A 11 -1.08 1.23 -3.92
C PRO A 11 -0.86 1.53 -2.44
N GLY A 12 0.29 2.10 -2.06
CA GLY A 12 0.52 2.64 -0.72
C GLY A 12 -0.47 3.75 -0.31
N VAL A 13 -0.81 4.68 -1.21
CA VAL A 13 -1.80 5.73 -0.94
C VAL A 13 -3.19 5.13 -0.83
N LEU A 14 -3.50 4.12 -1.65
CA LEU A 14 -4.75 3.35 -1.53
C LEU A 14 -4.84 2.68 -0.15
N ILE A 15 -3.76 2.08 0.35
CA ILE A 15 -3.71 1.48 1.69
C ILE A 15 -4.07 2.52 2.76
N LYS A 16 -3.45 3.70 2.70
CA LYS A 16 -3.73 4.80 3.65
C LYS A 16 -5.21 5.16 3.67
N ARG A 17 -5.78 5.42 2.49
CA ARG A 17 -7.19 5.84 2.34
C ARG A 17 -8.19 4.76 2.72
N THR A 18 -7.82 3.49 2.60
CA THR A 18 -8.75 2.36 2.81
C THR A 18 -8.69 1.80 4.24
N TYR A 19 -7.49 1.75 4.84
CA TYR A 19 -7.28 1.03 6.11
C TYR A 19 -6.85 1.93 7.27
N ILE A 20 -6.48 3.19 7.03
CA ILE A 20 -6.00 4.11 8.07
C ILE A 20 -6.96 5.29 8.20
N ASP A 21 -7.11 6.09 7.14
CA ASP A 21 -7.89 7.33 7.19
C ASP A 21 -9.35 7.15 7.64
N PRO A 22 -10.06 6.03 7.38
CA PRO A 22 -11.44 5.83 7.85
C PRO A 22 -11.57 5.46 9.33
N PHE A 23 -10.48 5.14 10.03
CA PHE A 23 -10.52 4.56 11.37
C PHE A 23 -9.67 5.37 12.34
N ASP A 24 -10.31 6.06 13.29
CA ASP A 24 -9.64 6.93 14.27
C ASP A 24 -8.67 6.17 15.20
N ASP A 25 -8.89 4.88 15.41
CA ASP A 25 -8.12 4.01 16.31
C ASP A 25 -6.97 3.26 15.62
N ILE A 26 -6.90 3.30 14.27
CA ILE A 26 -5.84 2.65 13.50
C ILE A 26 -4.75 3.67 13.17
N SER A 27 -3.53 3.40 13.65
CA SER A 27 -2.35 4.20 13.29
C SER A 27 -1.39 3.45 12.38
N GLY A 28 -0.72 4.19 11.49
CA GLY A 28 0.33 3.63 10.63
C GLY A 28 1.47 2.97 11.42
N ASN A 29 1.76 3.45 12.63
CA ASN A 29 2.76 2.85 13.52
C ASN A 29 2.36 1.44 13.96
N GLN A 30 1.08 1.22 14.29
CA GLN A 30 0.58 -0.11 14.67
C GLN A 30 0.66 -1.08 13.48
N ILE A 31 0.30 -0.63 12.28
CA ILE A 31 0.39 -1.46 11.07
C ILE A 31 1.85 -1.80 10.75
N ALA A 32 2.75 -0.82 10.78
CA ALA A 32 4.18 -1.04 10.57
C ALA A 32 4.75 -2.09 11.54
N LYS A 33 4.34 -2.04 12.82
CA LYS A 33 4.71 -3.03 13.83
C LYS A 33 4.19 -4.43 13.48
N ARG A 34 2.92 -4.55 13.04
CA ARG A 34 2.35 -5.84 12.60
C ARG A 34 3.02 -6.39 11.34
N LEU A 35 3.41 -5.52 10.42
CA LEU A 35 4.19 -5.87 9.22
C LEU A 35 5.63 -6.27 9.54
N GLY A 36 6.12 -5.95 10.74
CA GLY A 36 7.51 -6.18 11.15
C GLY A 36 8.50 -5.33 10.37
N VAL A 37 8.15 -4.07 10.07
CA VAL A 37 8.99 -3.12 9.32
C VAL A 37 9.17 -1.82 10.12
N ALA A 38 10.21 -1.06 9.79
CA ALA A 38 10.39 0.27 10.36
C ALA A 38 9.20 1.18 10.01
N VAL A 39 8.74 1.97 10.97
CA VAL A 39 7.66 2.96 10.79
C VAL A 39 7.95 3.91 9.64
N SER A 40 9.21 4.36 9.50
CA SER A 40 9.64 5.22 8.40
C SER A 40 9.48 4.54 7.04
N THR A 41 9.75 3.24 6.92
CA THR A 41 9.57 2.48 5.69
C THR A 41 8.09 2.37 5.33
N PHE A 42 7.23 2.04 6.30
CA PHE A 42 5.80 2.01 6.05
C PHE A 42 5.25 3.39 5.67
N ASN A 43 5.65 4.45 6.39
CA ASN A 43 5.21 5.83 6.12
C ASN A 43 5.61 6.32 4.73
N ARG A 44 6.83 6.03 4.25
CA ARG A 44 7.19 6.37 2.86
C ARG A 44 6.28 5.67 1.87
N MET A 45 6.01 4.38 2.07
CA MET A 45 5.14 3.62 1.18
C MET A 45 3.71 4.17 1.17
N ILE A 46 3.09 4.38 2.33
CA ILE A 46 1.69 4.85 2.38
C ILE A 46 1.50 6.31 1.93
N ASN A 47 2.59 7.08 1.84
CA ASN A 47 2.58 8.42 1.27
C ASN A 47 2.99 8.44 -0.21
N GLY A 48 3.18 7.27 -0.85
CA GLY A 48 3.53 7.17 -2.27
C GLY A 48 4.97 7.56 -2.60
N VAL A 49 5.85 7.59 -1.61
CA VAL A 49 7.27 7.94 -1.77
C VAL A 49 8.12 6.72 -2.14
N SER A 50 7.64 5.51 -1.83
CA SER A 50 8.33 4.26 -2.18
C SER A 50 7.36 3.17 -2.55
N ASP A 51 7.74 2.38 -3.54
CA ASP A 51 6.94 1.31 -4.11
C ASP A 51 6.75 0.12 -3.16
N ILE A 52 5.77 -0.72 -3.49
CA ILE A 52 5.59 -2.03 -2.84
C ILE A 52 6.57 -3.03 -3.45
N SER A 53 7.61 -3.38 -2.67
CA SER A 53 8.51 -4.48 -3.04
C SER A 53 7.84 -5.86 -2.88
N PRO A 54 8.38 -6.92 -3.53
CA PRO A 54 7.88 -8.30 -3.34
C PRO A 54 7.89 -8.76 -1.87
N GLU A 55 8.93 -8.39 -1.10
CA GLU A 55 8.98 -8.69 0.33
C GLU A 55 7.84 -7.98 1.08
N MET A 56 7.58 -6.70 0.75
CA MET A 56 6.49 -5.96 1.36
C MET A 56 5.13 -6.53 0.98
N ALA A 57 4.93 -6.95 -0.27
CA ALA A 57 3.70 -7.61 -0.71
C ALA A 57 3.37 -8.86 0.11
N ILE A 58 4.38 -9.68 0.44
CA ILE A 58 4.22 -10.85 1.33
C ILE A 58 3.79 -10.42 2.74
N ARG A 59 4.39 -9.34 3.27
CA ARG A 59 4.04 -8.81 4.60
C ARG A 59 2.62 -8.25 4.62
N LEU A 60 2.25 -7.47 3.61
CA LEU A 60 0.90 -6.92 3.42
C LEU A 60 -0.14 -8.02 3.31
N SER A 61 0.13 -9.07 2.54
CA SER A 61 -0.75 -10.25 2.43
C SER A 61 -1.11 -10.84 3.79
N LYS A 62 -0.12 -10.96 4.69
CA LYS A 62 -0.32 -11.53 6.03
C LYS A 62 -1.06 -10.60 7.00
N VAL A 63 -0.98 -9.28 6.82
CA VAL A 63 -1.48 -8.29 7.77
C VAL A 63 -2.78 -7.63 7.33
N LEU A 64 -2.88 -7.27 6.05
CA LEU A 64 -4.03 -6.58 5.45
C LEU A 64 -4.85 -7.49 4.52
N GLY A 65 -4.41 -8.72 4.29
CA GLY A 65 -5.04 -9.65 3.36
C GLY A 65 -4.62 -9.41 1.91
N ARG A 66 -5.38 -9.99 0.98
CA ARG A 66 -5.05 -10.16 -0.46
C ARG A 66 -3.81 -11.05 -0.67
N SER A 67 -3.61 -11.50 -1.91
CA SER A 67 -2.40 -12.23 -2.27
C SER A 67 -1.24 -11.25 -2.51
N PRO A 68 0.03 -11.67 -2.34
CA PRO A 68 1.19 -10.86 -2.69
C PRO A 68 1.17 -10.40 -4.15
N GLU A 69 0.73 -11.26 -5.06
CA GLU A 69 0.60 -10.96 -6.50
C GLU A 69 -0.42 -9.86 -6.75
N SER A 70 -1.52 -9.83 -5.99
CA SER A 70 -2.49 -8.74 -6.10
C SER A 70 -1.89 -7.39 -5.71
N TRP A 71 -0.98 -7.34 -4.73
CA TRP A 71 -0.31 -6.11 -4.33
C TRP A 71 0.70 -5.66 -5.37
N LEU A 72 1.48 -6.60 -5.92
CA LEU A 72 2.44 -6.32 -6.98
C LEU A 72 1.76 -5.88 -8.28
N LEU A 73 0.62 -6.50 -8.63
CA LEU A 73 -0.16 -6.09 -9.81
C LEU A 73 -0.67 -4.65 -9.68
N MET A 74 -1.08 -4.22 -8.48
CA MET A 74 -1.46 -2.82 -8.25
C MET A 74 -0.29 -1.85 -8.41
N GLN A 75 0.91 -2.26 -7.99
CA GLN A 75 2.12 -1.47 -8.19
C GLN A 75 2.47 -1.39 -9.68
N ASP A 76 2.44 -2.53 -10.38
CA ASP A 76 2.68 -2.60 -11.82
C ASP A 76 1.70 -1.70 -12.60
N HIS A 77 0.40 -1.72 -12.25
CA HIS A 77 -0.56 -0.80 -12.84
C HIS A 77 -0.24 0.67 -12.57
N TYR A 78 0.29 1.02 -11.38
CA TYR A 78 0.70 2.38 -11.05
C TYR A 78 1.96 2.83 -11.81
N ASP A 79 2.90 1.92 -12.06
CA ASP A 79 4.18 2.22 -12.69
C ASP A 79 4.09 2.38 -14.23
N LEU A 80 3.03 1.84 -14.86
CA LEU A 80 2.76 1.86 -16.31
C LEU A 80 2.09 3.16 -16.79
#